data_AF-A0A925RLA0-F1
#
_entry.id   AF-A0A925RLA0-F1
#
_cell.length_a   1.000
_cell.length_b   1.000
_cell.length_c   1.000
_cell.angle_alpha   90.00
_cell.angle_beta   90.00
_cell.angle_gamma   90.00
#
_symmetry.space_group_name_H-M   'P 1'
#
loop_
_entity.id
_entity.type
_entity.pdbx_description
1 polymer ?
#
loop_
_entity_poly.entity_id
_entity_poly.type
_entity_poly.pdbx_seq_one_letter_code
_entity_poly.pdbx_strand_id
1 'polypeptide(L)' 'MLNVLNATVRPLMLNQKVLDVAYELYLAAPPSSYPTIKLKELSRRTGASLLECRNAVVDANRHGRFPQCELET' A
#
# COMPACT_ATOMS: atom_id res chain seq x y z
N MET A 1 -21.55 21.46 -4.87
CA MET A 1 -21.58 20.02 -5.22
C MET A 1 -20.28 19.46 -5.80
N LEU A 2 -19.23 20.26 -6.07
CA LEU A 2 -17.92 19.77 -6.54
C LEU A 2 -16.98 19.23 -5.43
N ASN A 3 -17.19 19.61 -4.16
CA ASN A 3 -16.31 19.19 -3.07
C ASN A 3 -16.42 17.70 -2.69
N VAL A 4 -17.59 17.08 -2.89
CA VAL A 4 -17.82 15.68 -2.51
C VAL A 4 -17.10 14.73 -3.46
N LEU A 5 -17.09 15.03 -4.76
CA LEU A 5 -16.35 14.24 -5.75
C LEU A 5 -14.84 14.27 -5.48
N ASN A 6 -14.29 15.44 -5.15
CA ASN A 6 -12.86 15.59 -4.88
C ASN A 6 -12.43 14.87 -3.58
N ALA A 7 -13.31 14.84 -2.58
CA ALA A 7 -13.07 14.16 -1.31
C ALA A 7 -13.17 12.63 -1.41
N THR A 8 -13.93 12.07 -2.37
CA THR A 8 -14.03 10.61 -2.58
C THR A 8 -12.97 10.11 -3.57
N VAL A 9 -12.62 10.92 -4.58
CA VAL A 9 -11.62 10.55 -5.59
C VAL A 9 -10.20 10.60 -5.01
N ARG A 10 -9.87 11.58 -4.17
CA ARG A 10 -8.55 11.64 -3.50
C ARG A 10 -8.18 10.39 -2.71
N PRO A 11 -9.02 9.85 -1.81
CA PRO A 11 -8.69 8.63 -1.06
C PRO A 11 -8.59 7.39 -1.97
N LEU A 12 -9.41 7.30 -3.03
CA LEU A 12 -9.28 6.23 -4.03
C LEU A 12 -7.92 6.30 -4.76
N MET A 13 -7.49 7.51 -5.15
CA MET A 13 -6.18 7.71 -5.79
C MET A 13 -5.00 7.53 -4.82
N LEU A 14 -5.15 7.94 -3.55
CA LEU A 14 -4.13 7.76 -2.52
C LEU A 14 -3.90 6.26 -2.27
N ASN A 15 -4.98 5.48 -2.19
CA ASN A 15 -4.92 4.04 -2.05
C ASN A 15 -4.27 3.39 -3.27
N GLN A 16 -4.59 3.82 -4.48
CA GLN A 16 -3.96 3.28 -5.70
C GLN A 16 -2.44 3.50 -5.68
N LYS A 17 -1.98 4.72 -5.38
CA LYS A 17 -0.54 5.04 -5.30
C LYS A 17 0.17 4.19 -4.24
N VAL A 18 -0.47 3.97 -3.10
CA VAL A 18 0.04 3.09 -2.03
C VAL A 18 0.18 1.66 -2.54
N LEU A 19 -0.82 1.14 -3.25
CA LEU A 19 -0.77 -0.22 -3.78
C LEU A 19 0.31 -0.41 -4.84
N ASP A 20 0.50 0.58 -5.73
CA ASP A 20 1.53 0.53 -6.78
C ASP A 20 2.93 0.47 -6.16
N VAL A 21 3.22 1.34 -5.19
CA VAL A 21 4.51 1.35 -4.48
C VAL A 21 4.70 0.08 -3.64
N ALA A 22 3.64 -0.42 -2.99
CA ALA A 22 3.70 -1.67 -2.25
C ALA A 22 4.03 -2.86 -3.17
N TYR A 23 3.52 -2.86 -4.40
CA TYR A 23 3.82 -3.88 -5.40
C TYR A 23 5.26 -3.81 -5.90
N GLU A 24 5.81 -2.62 -6.09
CA GLU A 24 7.24 -2.47 -6.39
C GLU A 24 8.13 -3.01 -5.26
N LEU A 25 7.79 -2.70 -4.01
CA LEU A 25 8.53 -3.21 -2.85
C LEU A 25 8.42 -4.74 -2.74
N TYR A 26 7.24 -5.28 -3.04
CA TYR A 26 6.99 -6.71 -3.08
C TYR A 26 7.83 -7.42 -4.15
N LEU A 27 7.90 -6.86 -5.36
CA LEU A 27 8.70 -7.41 -6.46
C LEU A 27 10.21 -7.24 -6.26
N ALA A 28 10.63 -6.20 -5.55
CA ALA A 28 12.04 -5.95 -5.22
C ALA A 28 12.55 -6.85 -4.08
N ALA A 29 11.65 -7.50 -3.34
CA ALA A 29 12.05 -8.40 -2.27
C ALA A 29 12.79 -9.63 -2.83
N PRO A 30 13.87 -10.09 -2.15
CA PRO A 30 14.58 -11.29 -2.57
C PRO A 30 13.64 -12.50 -2.62
N PRO A 31 13.89 -13.49 -3.49
CA PRO A 31 13.06 -14.70 -3.62
C PRO A 31 13.07 -15.62 -2.39
N SER A 32 13.69 -15.22 -1.26
CA SER A 32 13.51 -15.89 0.02
C SER A 32 12.04 -15.80 0.44
N SER A 33 11.48 -16.90 0.93
CA SER A 33 10.06 -17.27 0.99
C SER A 33 9.03 -16.31 1.63
N TYR A 34 9.41 -15.09 2.03
CA TYR A 34 8.54 -14.09 2.65
C TYR A 34 8.92 -12.66 2.22
N PRO A 35 8.30 -12.11 1.17
CA PRO A 35 8.52 -10.72 0.76
C PRO A 35 8.05 -9.74 1.84
N THR A 36 8.97 -8.94 2.39
CA THR A 36 8.65 -7.95 3.43
C THR A 36 8.38 -6.58 2.83
N ILE A 37 7.19 -6.02 3.07
CA ILE A 37 6.82 -4.66 2.68
C ILE A 37 7.07 -3.73 3.87
N LYS A 38 8.04 -2.82 3.71
CA LYS A 38 8.39 -1.82 4.74
C LYS A 38 7.39 -0.66 4.74
N LEU A 39 6.54 -0.56 5.76
CA LEU A 39 5.51 0.48 5.87
C LEU A 39 6.09 1.89 5.99
N LYS A 40 7.23 2.06 6.68
CA LYS A 40 7.97 3.34 6.69
C LYS A 40 8.37 3.80 5.30
N GLU A 41 8.88 2.88 4.48
CA GLU A 41 9.28 3.20 3.11
C GLU A 41 8.06 3.51 2.25
N LEU A 42 7.00 2.74 2.41
CA LEU A 42 5.73 2.96 1.73
C LEU A 42 5.14 4.34 2.06
N SER A 43 5.13 4.72 3.33
CA SER A 43 4.68 6.04 3.79
C SER A 43 5.56 7.16 3.24
N ARG A 44 6.89 7.00 3.26
CA ARG A 44 7.84 7.97 2.71
C ARG A 44 7.64 8.22 1.22
N ARG A 45 7.43 7.17 0.43
CA ARG A 45 7.27 7.27 -1.04
C ARG A 45 5.89 7.75 -1.47
N THR A 46 4.86 7.44 -0.69
CA THR A 46 3.47 7.75 -1.06
C THR A 46 3.00 9.09 -0.49
N GLY A 47 3.53 9.49 0.67
CA GLY A 47 3.06 10.62 1.47
C GLY A 47 1.87 10.27 2.37
N ALA A 48 1.42 9.01 2.38
CA ALA A 48 0.33 8.54 3.21
C ALA A 48 0.82 8.21 4.63
N SER A 49 -0.08 8.23 5.61
CA SER A 49 0.25 7.79 6.97
C SER A 49 0.55 6.29 7.02
N LEU A 50 1.28 5.85 8.05
CA LEU A 50 1.54 4.42 8.28
C LEU A 50 0.24 3.62 8.42
N LEU A 51 -0.80 4.21 9.02
CA LEU A 51 -2.10 3.57 9.19
C LEU A 51 -2.80 3.34 7.85
N GLU A 52 -2.79 4.35 6.97
CA GLU A 52 -3.35 4.23 5.62
C GLU A 52 -2.57 3.20 4.79
N CYS A 53 -1.23 3.23 4.87
CA CYS A 53 -0.37 2.25 4.22
C CYS A 53 -0.70 0.82 4.65
N ARG A 54 -0.80 0.60 5.97
CA ARG A 54 -1.16 -0.70 6.54
C ARG A 54 -2.54 -1.16 6.08
N ASN A 55 -3.55 -0.29 6.20
CA ASN A 55 -4.92 -0.64 5.86
C ASN A 55 -5.05 -0.98 4.37
N ALA A 56 -4.42 -0.19 3.48
CA ALA A 56 -4.43 -0.45 2.04
C ALA A 56 -3.78 -1.79 1.69
N VAL A 57 -2.61 -2.11 2.28
CA VAL A 57 -1.94 -3.40 2.01
C VAL A 57 -2.73 -4.57 2.59
N VAL A 58 -3.28 -4.44 3.80
CA VAL A 58 -4.12 -5.47 4.42
C VAL A 58 -5.38 -5.73 3.59
N ASP A 59 -6.07 -4.68 3.13
CA ASP A 59 -7.26 -4.82 2.28
C ASP A 59 -6.92 -5.45 0.93
N ALA A 60 -5.82 -5.05 0.29
CA ALA A 60 -5.37 -5.69 -0.95
C ALA A 60 -4.94 -7.15 -0.74
N ASN A 61 -4.41 -7.51 0.43
CA ASN A 61 -4.05 -8.89 0.73
C ASN A 61 -5.29 -9.78 0.95
N ARG A 62 -6.42 -9.23 1.42
CA ARG A 62 -7.72 -9.95 1.41
C ARG A 62 -8.16 -10.36 0.01
N HIS A 63 -7.70 -9.63 -1.02
CA HIS A 63 -7.91 -9.96 -2.43
C HIS A 63 -6.75 -10.77 -3.04
N GLY A 64 -5.79 -11.24 -2.25
CA GLY A 64 -4.68 -12.07 -2.70
C GLY A 64 -3.60 -11.33 -3.50
N ARG A 65 -3.52 -10.00 -3.41
CA ARG A 65 -2.53 -9.21 -4.19
C ARG A 65 -1.09 -9.36 -3.73
N PHE A 66 -0.87 -9.70 -2.46
CA PHE A 66 0.46 -9.80 -1.85
C PHE A 66 0.63 -11.16 -1.16
N PRO A 67 0.75 -12.27 -1.92
CA PRO A 67 0.83 -13.59 -1.30
C PRO A 67 2.10 -13.71 -0.46
N GLN A 68 1.93 -14.28 0.74
CA GLN A 68 3.01 -14.57 1.70
C GLN A 68 3.85 -13.35 2.12
N CYS A 69 3.29 -12.13 2.08
CA CYS A 69 4.02 -10.94 2.49
C CYS A 69 3.99 -10.72 4.01
N GLU A 70 5.07 -10.14 4.54
CA GLU A 70 5.14 -9.62 5.92
C GLU A 70 5.14 -8.08 5.90
N LEU A 71 4.52 -7.46 6.91
CA LEU A 71 4.54 -6.01 7.09
C LEU A 71 5.56 -5.64 8.16
N GLU A 72 6.57 -4.86 7.77
CA GLU A 72 7.56 -4.30 8.70
C GLU A 72 7.22 -2.83 8.98
N THR A 73 7.03 -2.49 10.27
CA THR A 73 6.69 -1.13 10.72
C THR A 73 7.87 -0.19 10.86
#